data_AF-A0A7K7ID66-F1
#
_entry.id   AF-A0A7K7ID66-F1
#
_cell.length_a   1.000
_cell.length_b   1.000
_cell.length_c   1.000
_cell.angle_alpha   90.00
_cell.angle_beta   90.00
_cell.angle_gamma   90.00
#
_symmetry.space_group_name_H-M   'P 1'
#
loop_
_entity.id
_entity.type
_entity.pdbx_description
1 polymer ?
#
loop_
_entity_poly.entity_id
_entity_poly.type
_entity_poly.pdbx_seq_one_letter_code
_entity_poly.pdbx_strand_id
1 'polypeptide(L)'
;ERLGCRGAGAKEVKEHPLFKHLNFRRLEAGMLDPPFKPDPQAIYCKDVLDIEQFSTVKGVELEPTDNDFYQKFATGSVPIPWQNEMIETECFKELNVFSTDGTVPPDLDWKGQPSPQPKKGL
;
A
#
# COMPACT_ATOMS: atom_id res chain seq x y z
N GLU A 1 -8.66 4.56 35.94
CA GLU A 1 -8.71 5.16 34.59
C GLU A 1 -7.55 4.69 33.73
N ARG A 2 -7.78 4.37 32.45
CA ARG A 2 -6.77 3.84 31.49
C ARG A 2 -5.84 4.96 31.00
N LEU A 3 -4.53 4.69 30.91
CA LEU A 3 -3.54 5.62 30.36
C LEU A 3 -3.85 5.93 28.89
N GLY A 4 -3.77 7.19 28.48
CA GLY A 4 -4.13 7.65 27.13
C GLY A 4 -5.60 8.02 26.97
N CYS A 5 -6.42 7.87 28.03
CA CYS A 5 -7.83 8.23 28.03
C CYS A 5 -8.13 9.43 28.94
N ARG A 6 -7.12 10.21 29.37
CA ARG A 6 -7.28 11.34 30.32
C ARG A 6 -7.31 12.71 29.63
N GLY A 7 -7.48 12.74 28.31
CA GLY A 7 -7.67 13.95 27.51
C GLY A 7 -6.49 14.36 26.64
N ALA A 8 -5.28 13.82 26.87
CA ALA A 8 -4.10 14.11 26.06
C ALA A 8 -3.71 12.95 25.11
N GLY A 9 -4.48 11.87 25.09
CA GLY A 9 -4.38 10.80 24.08
C GLY A 9 -3.01 10.12 24.11
N ALA A 10 -2.43 9.90 22.93
CA ALA A 10 -1.12 9.25 22.80
C ALA A 10 0.02 10.01 23.50
N LYS A 11 -0.11 11.32 23.75
CA LYS A 11 0.93 12.11 24.44
C LYS A 11 1.21 11.54 25.84
N GLU A 12 0.16 11.16 26.58
CA GLU A 12 0.28 10.55 27.91
C GLU A 12 1.08 9.24 27.87
N VAL A 13 0.88 8.45 26.81
CA VAL A 13 1.56 7.17 26.62
C VAL A 13 3.03 7.39 26.23
N LYS A 14 3.29 8.36 25.32
CA LYS A 14 4.64 8.70 24.85
C LYS A 14 5.51 9.30 25.96
N GLU A 15 4.93 10.01 26.92
CA GLU A 15 5.64 10.60 28.07
C GLU A 15 5.94 9.59 29.20
N HIS A 16 5.47 8.35 29.08
CA HIS A 16 5.74 7.33 30.08
C HIS A 16 7.25 7.03 30.21
N PRO A 17 7.82 6.92 31.44
CA PRO A 17 9.26 6.72 31.64
C PRO A 17 9.88 5.50 30.95
N LEU A 18 9.05 4.51 30.56
CA LEU A 18 9.46 3.38 29.74
C LEU A 18 10.14 3.82 28.43
N PHE A 19 9.67 4.91 27.83
CA PHE A 19 10.16 5.42 26.54
C PHE A 19 11.18 6.56 26.68
N LYS A 20 11.78 6.75 27.86
CA LYS A 20 12.71 7.87 28.13
C LYS A 20 13.91 7.97 27.17
N HIS A 21 14.30 6.85 26.56
CA HIS A 21 15.42 6.76 25.60
C HIS A 21 14.97 6.69 24.14
N LEU A 22 13.67 6.83 23.88
CA LEU A 22 13.08 6.73 22.55
C LEU A 22 12.67 8.11 22.04
N ASN A 23 13.25 8.54 20.92
CA ASN A 23 12.84 9.78 20.25
C ASN A 23 11.68 9.50 19.29
N PHE A 24 10.45 9.84 19.68
CA PHE A 24 9.25 9.57 18.87
C PHE A 24 9.24 10.28 17.51
N ARG A 25 9.80 11.49 17.39
CA ARG A 25 9.86 12.19 16.09
C ARG A 25 10.76 11.44 15.09
N ARG A 26 11.90 10.92 15.58
CA ARG A 26 12.80 10.10 14.77
C ARG A 26 12.21 8.72 14.46
N LEU A 27 11.47 8.14 15.41
CA LEU A 27 10.78 6.87 15.20
C LEU A 27 9.72 6.98 14.09
N GLU A 28 8.87 8.02 14.13
CA GLU A 28 7.82 8.27 13.13
C GLU A 28 8.39 8.51 11.72
N ALA A 29 9.59 9.09 11.64
CA ALA A 29 10.30 9.31 10.38
C ALA A 29 11.15 8.09 9.94
N GLY A 30 11.09 6.96 10.64
CA GLY A 30 11.89 5.77 10.31
C GLY A 30 13.40 5.92 10.49
N MET A 31 13.85 6.88 11.32
CA MET A 31 15.27 7.22 11.51
C MET A 31 15.95 6.51 12.69
N LEU A 32 15.26 5.55 13.31
CA LEU A 32 15.83 4.68 14.35
C LEU A 32 15.91 3.28 13.78
N ASP A 33 17.10 2.68 13.82
CA ASP A 33 17.26 1.28 13.45
C ASP A 33 16.44 0.38 14.39
N PRO A 34 15.68 -0.58 13.85
CA PRO A 34 15.01 -1.56 14.68
C PRO A 34 16.04 -2.44 15.39
N PRO A 35 15.78 -2.89 16.63
CA PRO A 35 16.71 -3.74 17.38
C PRO A 35 16.86 -5.14 16.77
N PHE A 36 15.97 -5.52 15.85
CA PHE A 36 15.98 -6.78 15.13
C PHE A 36 15.68 -6.52 13.66
N LYS A 37 16.52 -7.07 12.77
CA LYS A 37 16.31 -7.08 11.32
C LYS A 37 16.07 -8.53 10.90
N PRO A 38 14.90 -8.88 10.33
CA PRO A 38 14.61 -10.24 9.91
C PRO A 38 15.56 -10.70 8.79
N ASP A 39 15.85 -11.99 8.75
CA ASP A 39 16.64 -12.60 7.67
C ASP A 39 15.82 -12.55 6.37
N PRO A 40 16.31 -11.89 5.30
CA PRO A 40 15.60 -11.82 4.03
C PRO A 40 15.40 -13.19 3.35
N GLN A 41 16.12 -14.23 3.77
CA GLN A 41 15.98 -15.59 3.25
C GLN A 41 15.00 -16.45 4.07
N ALA A 42 14.54 -15.95 5.22
CA ALA A 42 13.63 -16.67 6.10
C ALA A 42 12.17 -16.27 5.86
N ILE A 43 11.28 -17.27 5.90
CA ILE A 43 9.83 -17.08 5.83
C ILE A 43 9.27 -17.19 7.26
N TYR A 44 8.69 -16.11 7.77
CA TYR A 44 8.13 -16.05 9.13
C TYR A 44 6.65 -16.44 9.17
N CYS A 45 6.30 -17.60 8.61
CA CYS A 45 4.97 -18.18 8.71
C CYS A 45 5.02 -19.71 8.85
N LYS A 46 3.89 -20.33 9.17
CA LYS A 46 3.75 -21.79 9.17
C LYS A 46 3.79 -22.35 7.75
N ASP A 47 4.15 -23.63 7.61
CA ASP A 47 3.99 -24.36 6.36
C ASP A 47 2.50 -24.44 6.00
N VAL A 48 2.17 -24.50 4.71
CA VAL A 48 0.79 -24.65 4.23
C VAL A 48 0.13 -25.92 4.80
N LEU A 49 0.89 -26.99 5.02
CA LEU A 49 0.39 -28.24 5.59
C LEU A 49 0.06 -28.13 7.09
N ASP A 50 0.63 -27.13 7.77
CA ASP A 50 0.40 -26.85 9.19
C ASP A 50 -0.72 -25.81 9.42
N ILE A 51 -1.33 -25.31 8.35
CA ILE A 51 -2.47 -24.40 8.42
C ILE A 51 -3.75 -25.23 8.36
N GLU A 52 -4.53 -25.18 9.43
CA GLU A 52 -5.81 -25.87 9.50
C GLU A 52 -6.76 -25.36 8.42
N GLN A 53 -7.32 -26.28 7.64
CA GLN A 53 -8.36 -25.99 6.68
C GLN A 53 -9.73 -26.14 7.34
N PHE A 54 -10.57 -25.11 7.25
CA PHE A 54 -11.98 -25.25 7.59
C PHE A 54 -12.69 -26.11 6.54
N SER A 55 -13.56 -27.02 6.99
CA SER A 55 -14.44 -27.76 6.09
C SER A 55 -15.33 -26.80 5.32
N THR A 56 -15.38 -26.93 3.99
CA THR A 56 -16.31 -26.15 3.17
C THR A 56 -17.74 -26.58 3.48
N VAL A 57 -18.60 -25.64 3.88
CA VAL A 57 -20.03 -25.87 4.01
C VAL A 57 -20.65 -25.90 2.61
N LYS A 58 -21.39 -26.97 2.29
CA LYS A 58 -22.14 -27.11 1.04
C LYS A 58 -23.56 -26.56 1.20
N GLY A 59 -24.20 -26.20 0.10
CA GLY A 59 -25.60 -25.75 0.08
C GLY A 59 -25.79 -24.25 0.30
N VAL A 60 -24.73 -23.45 0.19
CA VAL A 60 -24.82 -21.99 0.11
C VAL A 60 -24.81 -21.61 -1.37
N GLU A 61 -25.86 -20.93 -1.82
CA GLU A 61 -25.98 -20.39 -3.17
C GLU A 61 -25.84 -18.87 -3.12
N LEU A 62 -25.17 -18.30 -4.12
CA LEU A 62 -25.07 -16.85 -4.26
C LEU A 62 -26.33 -16.32 -4.94
N GLU A 63 -26.93 -15.31 -4.35
CA GLU A 63 -28.10 -14.62 -4.87
C GLU A 63 -27.69 -13.35 -5.65
N PRO A 64 -28.55 -12.83 -6.54
CA PRO A 64 -28.27 -11.57 -7.24
C PRO A 64 -27.99 -10.38 -6.30
N THR A 65 -28.53 -10.40 -5.09
CA THR A 65 -28.31 -9.38 -4.04
C THR A 65 -26.85 -9.36 -3.53
N ASP A 66 -26.14 -10.48 -3.58
CA ASP A 66 -24.72 -10.54 -3.21
C ASP A 66 -23.86 -9.72 -4.17
N ASN A 67 -24.27 -9.62 -5.43
CA ASN A 67 -23.56 -8.82 -6.43
C ASN A 67 -23.54 -7.33 -6.07
N ASP A 68 -24.60 -6.81 -5.44
CA ASP A 68 -24.64 -5.43 -4.95
C ASP A 68 -23.57 -5.18 -3.89
N PHE A 69 -23.28 -6.19 -3.05
CA PHE A 69 -22.21 -6.12 -2.07
C PHE A 69 -20.83 -6.21 -2.74
N TYR A 70 -20.64 -7.14 -3.69
CA TYR A 70 -19.37 -7.26 -4.41
C TYR A 70 -18.97 -5.97 -5.13
N GLN A 71 -19.94 -5.28 -5.73
CA GLN A 71 -19.72 -3.98 -6.36
C GLN A 71 -19.31 -2.88 -5.37
N LYS A 72 -19.84 -2.92 -4.15
CA LYS A 72 -19.47 -1.96 -3.09
C LYS A 72 -18.09 -2.27 -2.49
N PHE A 73 -17.73 -3.54 -2.38
CA PHE A 73 -16.48 -3.98 -1.79
C PHE A 73 -15.28 -3.75 -2.72
N ALA A 74 -15.43 -4.09 -4.00
CA ALA A 74 -14.34 -4.04 -4.98
C ALA A 74 -14.07 -2.61 -5.46
N THR A 75 -13.51 -1.78 -4.58
CA THR A 75 -13.17 -0.37 -4.86
C THR A 75 -12.02 -0.19 -5.85
N GLY A 76 -11.35 -1.27 -6.26
CA GLY A 76 -10.20 -1.23 -7.16
C GLY A 76 -8.94 -0.71 -6.47
N SER A 77 -8.11 0.02 -7.21
CA SER A 77 -6.87 0.59 -6.69
C SER A 77 -7.15 1.73 -5.69
N VAL A 78 -6.49 1.67 -4.53
CA VAL A 78 -6.54 2.76 -3.55
C VAL A 78 -5.56 3.86 -3.98
N PRO A 79 -5.98 5.13 -4.10
CA PRO A 79 -5.19 6.16 -4.78
C PRO A 79 -3.78 6.38 -4.23
N ILE A 80 -3.62 6.55 -2.90
CA ILE A 80 -2.31 6.88 -2.30
C ILE A 80 -1.32 5.71 -2.44
N PRO A 81 -1.65 4.45 -2.03
CA PRO A 81 -0.75 3.32 -2.22
C PRO A 81 -0.41 3.06 -3.70
N TRP A 82 -1.37 3.19 -4.61
CA TRP A 82 -1.13 2.95 -6.04
C TRP A 82 -0.20 4.00 -6.66
N GLN A 83 -0.34 5.28 -6.28
CA GLN A 83 0.58 6.32 -6.75
C GLN A 83 2.00 6.11 -6.19
N ASN A 84 2.13 5.73 -4.91
CA ASN A 84 3.42 5.39 -4.33
C ASN A 84 4.06 4.18 -5.05
N GLU A 85 3.28 3.14 -5.36
CA GLU A 85 3.75 2.00 -6.14
C GLU A 85 4.30 2.43 -7.51
N MET A 86 3.59 3.29 -8.24
CA MET A 86 4.06 3.83 -9.53
C MET A 86 5.37 4.61 -9.40
N ILE A 87 5.60 5.29 -8.27
CA ILE A 87 6.84 6.04 -8.00
C ILE A 87 7.97 5.09 -7.61
N GLU A 88 7.73 4.20 -6.65
CA GLU A 88 8.73 3.28 -6.07
C GLU A 88 9.21 2.21 -7.07
N THR A 89 8.34 1.82 -8.01
CA THR A 89 8.70 0.91 -9.12
C THR A 89 9.30 1.62 -10.32
N GLU A 90 9.58 2.94 -10.21
CA GLU A 90 10.10 3.82 -11.26
C GLU A 90 9.19 3.97 -12.51
N CYS A 91 8.04 3.28 -12.57
CA CYS A 91 7.07 3.37 -13.67
C CYS A 91 6.68 4.81 -14.00
N PHE A 92 6.40 5.62 -12.98
CA PHE A 92 6.05 7.02 -13.17
C PHE A 92 7.17 7.81 -13.83
N LYS A 93 8.42 7.60 -13.41
CA LYS A 93 9.58 8.31 -13.99
C LYS A 93 9.84 7.89 -15.44
N GLU A 94 9.63 6.61 -15.77
CA GLU A 94 9.82 6.10 -17.12
C GLU A 94 8.70 6.52 -18.09
N LEU A 95 7.45 6.57 -17.63
CA LEU A 95 6.28 6.81 -18.48
C LEU A 95 5.84 8.28 -18.51
N ASN A 96 6.00 9.01 -17.41
CA ASN A 96 5.60 10.43 -17.31
C ASN A 96 6.69 11.34 -17.88
N VAL A 97 6.97 11.19 -19.18
CA VAL A 97 8.00 11.92 -19.91
C VAL A 97 7.37 12.95 -20.85
N PHE A 98 8.02 14.11 -20.96
CA PHE A 98 7.65 15.20 -21.85
C PHE A 98 8.84 15.54 -22.74
N SER A 99 8.59 15.92 -23.99
CA SER A 99 9.66 16.33 -24.90
C SER A 99 10.32 17.62 -24.40
N THR A 100 11.66 17.65 -24.40
CA THR A 100 12.45 18.80 -23.93
C THR A 100 12.38 20.03 -24.83
N ASP A 101 11.88 19.86 -26.05
CA ASP A 101 11.69 20.92 -27.06
C ASP A 101 10.37 21.67 -26.88
N GLY A 102 9.60 21.37 -25.83
CA GLY A 102 8.29 21.97 -25.57
C GLY A 102 7.17 21.47 -26.48
N THR A 103 7.42 20.40 -27.25
CA THR A 103 6.36 19.75 -28.03
C THR A 103 5.40 19.01 -27.11
N VAL A 104 4.11 19.13 -27.42
CA VAL A 104 3.05 18.43 -26.69
C VAL A 104 3.16 16.93 -27.03
N PRO A 105 3.25 16.03 -26.04
CA PRO A 105 3.23 14.59 -26.28
C PRO A 105 1.99 14.17 -27.09
N PRO A 106 2.06 13.15 -27.95
CA PRO A 106 0.95 12.73 -28.79
C PRO A 106 -0.34 12.40 -28.01
N ASP A 107 -0.20 11.82 -26.81
CA ASP A 107 -1.31 11.50 -25.89
C ASP A 107 -1.98 12.74 -25.28
N LEU A 108 -1.32 13.91 -25.36
CA LEU A 108 -1.84 15.20 -24.92
C LEU A 108 -2.22 16.13 -26.10
N ASP A 109 -2.04 15.70 -27.36
CA ASP A 109 -2.44 16.48 -28.53
C ASP A 109 -3.97 16.49 -28.66
N TRP A 110 -4.57 17.67 -28.52
CA TRP A 110 -6.02 17.89 -28.64
C TRP A 110 -6.59 17.46 -30.01
N LYS A 111 -5.75 17.35 -31.04
CA LYS A 111 -6.15 16.87 -32.37
C LYS A 111 -6.39 15.36 -32.42
N GLY A 112 -6.12 14.63 -31.33
CA GLY A 112 -6.44 13.21 -31.19
C GLY A 112 -5.58 12.30 -32.07
N GLN A 113 -4.30 12.61 -32.25
CA GLN A 113 -3.39 11.68 -32.91
C GLN A 113 -3.28 10.37 -32.11
N PRO A 114 -3.25 9.20 -32.76
CA PRO A 114 -3.15 7.94 -32.05
C PRO A 114 -1.85 7.87 -31.25
N SER A 115 -1.95 7.48 -29.98
CA SER A 115 -0.79 7.28 -29.11
C SER A 115 0.18 6.28 -29.75
N PRO A 116 1.50 6.53 -29.72
CA PRO A 116 2.49 5.55 -30.13
C PRO A 116 2.28 4.25 -29.35
N GLN A 117 2.38 3.10 -30.02
CA GLN A 117 2.28 1.82 -29.32
C GLN A 117 3.41 1.72 -28.28
N PRO A 118 3.13 1.19 -27.07
CA PRO A 118 4.17 0.95 -26.07
C PRO A 118 5.32 0.17 -26.71
N LYS A 119 6.56 0.60 -26.48
CA LYS A 119 7.73 -0.17 -26.91
C LYS A 119 7.63 -1.54 -26.25
N LYS A 120 7.33 -2.58 -27.03
CA LYS A 120 7.46 -3.96 -26.56
C LYS A 120 8.92 -4.15 -26.16
N GLY A 121 9.14 -4.49 -24.90
CA GLY A 121 10.48 -4.75 -24.37
C GLY A 121 11.21 -5.81 -25.20
N LEU A 122 12.54 -5.77 -25.13
CA LEU A 122 13.42 -6.74 -25.80
C LEU A 122 13.20 -8.16 -25.29
#